data_AF-A0A344J3T4-F1
#
_entry.id   AF-A0A344J3T4-F1
#
_cell.length_a   1.000
_cell.length_b   1.000
_cell.length_c   1.000
_cell.angle_alpha   90.00
_cell.angle_beta   90.00
_cell.angle_gamma   90.00
#
_symmetry.space_group_name_H-M   'P 1'
#
loop_
_entity.id
_entity.type
_entity.pdbx_description
1 polymer ?
#
loop_
_entity_poly.entity_id
_entity_poly.type
_entity_poly.pdbx_seq_one_letter_code
_entity_poly.pdbx_strand_id
1 'polypeptide(L)'
;MADNDFVLDMPMLVPDETFRRGERFRVEGTIEREGRTYRIAQAPRPSMNALGFLIKEDGSFDGRAVGIGGAYMGFTYTPNPSSIRLKSETSTTVLSDSGFTNYEIVYTGASSDAITMMYREFTPDNMARPAFTQNLTYARNSQYIRFRDVRIKVIEASNEQLRYIVEADGHN
;
A
#
# COMPACT_ATOMS: atom_id res chain seq x y z
N MET A 1 10.98 -5.85 8.75
CA MET A 1 12.24 -5.11 8.95
C MET A 1 13.00 -5.71 10.11
N ALA A 2 14.30 -6.00 9.95
CA ALA A 2 15.14 -6.53 11.03
C ALA A 2 15.36 -5.50 12.15
N ASP A 3 15.16 -5.90 13.41
CA ASP A 3 15.30 -5.00 14.55
C ASP A 3 16.76 -4.86 15.05
N ASN A 4 17.63 -5.80 14.68
CA ASN A 4 19.07 -5.78 14.94
C ASN A 4 19.84 -6.43 13.78
N ASP A 5 21.17 -6.34 13.83
CA ASP A 5 22.07 -7.12 12.96
C ASP A 5 21.99 -8.60 13.33
N PHE A 6 22.02 -9.48 12.34
CA PHE A 6 22.07 -10.92 12.55
C PHE A 6 22.72 -11.65 11.36
N VAL A 7 23.22 -12.86 11.63
CA VAL A 7 23.66 -13.81 10.60
C VAL A 7 22.60 -14.89 10.47
N LEU A 8 22.29 -15.30 9.25
CA LEU A 8 21.41 -16.43 8.98
C LEU A 8 22.25 -17.62 8.55
N ASP A 9 22.22 -18.67 9.38
CA ASP A 9 22.94 -19.90 9.13
C ASP A 9 22.27 -20.65 7.96
N MET A 10 23.03 -20.86 6.89
CA MET A 10 22.52 -21.45 5.66
C MET A 10 22.89 -22.95 5.56
N PRO A 11 21.97 -23.81 5.09
CA PRO A 11 22.24 -25.24 4.96
C PRO A 11 23.10 -25.56 3.72
N MET A 12 23.58 -26.81 3.62
CA MET A 12 24.17 -27.37 2.39
C MET A 12 25.41 -26.63 1.85
N LEU A 13 26.32 -26.20 2.74
CA LEU A 13 27.56 -25.48 2.37
C LEU A 13 27.33 -24.17 1.62
N VAL A 14 26.10 -23.63 1.68
CA VAL A 14 25.83 -22.27 1.25
C VAL A 14 26.41 -21.34 2.31
N PRO A 15 27.15 -20.29 1.92
CA PRO A 15 27.67 -19.32 2.87
C PRO A 15 26.54 -18.69 3.69
N ASP A 16 26.79 -18.47 4.97
CA ASP A 16 25.87 -17.74 5.84
C ASP A 16 25.68 -16.31 5.33
N GLU A 17 24.49 -15.77 5.58
CA GLU A 17 24.11 -14.45 5.09
C GLU A 17 23.98 -13.46 6.24
N THR A 18 24.71 -12.36 6.16
CA THR A 18 24.63 -11.27 7.16
C THR A 18 23.56 -10.27 6.75
N PHE A 19 22.70 -9.93 7.69
CA PHE A 19 21.66 -8.91 7.57
C PHE A 19 21.89 -7.81 8.59
N ARG A 20 21.74 -6.56 8.13
CA ARG A 20 21.84 -5.39 9.00
C ARG A 20 20.47 -5.00 9.55
N ARG A 21 20.49 -4.35 10.72
CA ARG A 21 19.35 -3.66 11.30
C ARG A 21 18.73 -2.73 10.27
N GLY A 22 17.41 -2.76 10.17
CA GLY A 22 16.66 -1.95 9.21
C GLY A 22 16.48 -2.61 7.84
N GLU A 23 17.16 -3.72 7.54
CA GLU A 23 16.91 -4.43 6.29
C GLU A 23 15.48 -4.99 6.23
N ARG A 24 14.87 -4.90 5.05
CA ARG A 24 13.47 -5.22 4.82
C ARG A 24 13.34 -6.53 4.07
N PHE A 25 12.55 -7.41 4.66
CA PHE A 25 12.10 -8.65 4.04
C PHE A 25 10.74 -8.40 3.41
N ARG A 26 10.54 -8.86 2.18
CA ARG A 26 9.26 -8.73 1.48
C ARG A 26 8.33 -9.84 1.94
N VAL A 27 7.09 -9.52 2.28
CA VAL A 27 6.08 -10.53 2.63
C VAL A 27 5.38 -10.95 1.34
N GLU A 28 5.54 -12.21 0.94
CA GLU A 28 4.91 -12.76 -0.28
C GLU A 28 3.51 -13.32 -0.02
N GLY A 29 3.18 -13.59 1.24
CA GLY A 29 1.88 -14.14 1.62
C GLY A 29 1.89 -14.73 3.02
N THR A 30 0.85 -15.50 3.32
CA THR A 30 0.70 -16.22 4.58
C THR A 30 0.45 -17.70 4.34
N ILE A 31 0.78 -18.52 5.32
CA ILE A 31 0.50 -19.96 5.31
C ILE A 31 0.03 -20.40 6.69
N GLU A 32 -1.03 -21.19 6.74
CA GLU A 32 -1.53 -21.81 7.97
C GLU A 32 -1.07 -23.25 8.07
N ARG A 33 -0.41 -23.58 9.19
CA ARG A 33 0.13 -24.91 9.46
C ARG A 33 0.10 -25.19 10.96
N GLU A 34 -0.29 -26.41 11.34
CA GLU A 34 -0.32 -26.83 12.75
C GLU A 34 -1.14 -25.89 13.65
N GLY A 35 -2.20 -25.29 13.09
CA GLY A 35 -3.04 -24.30 13.79
C GLY A 35 -2.36 -22.94 14.04
N ARG A 36 -1.25 -22.65 13.35
CA ARG A 36 -0.53 -21.38 13.42
C ARG A 36 -0.40 -20.74 12.05
N THR A 37 -0.55 -19.43 12.00
CA THR A 37 -0.36 -18.63 10.79
C THR A 37 1.07 -18.08 10.75
N TYR A 38 1.73 -18.26 9.61
CA TYR A 38 3.07 -17.77 9.35
C TYR A 38 3.04 -16.78 8.20
N ARG A 39 3.89 -15.76 8.26
CA ARG A 39 4.20 -14.90 7.11
C ARG A 39 5.34 -15.54 6.33
N ILE A 40 5.20 -15.59 5.01
CA ILE A 40 6.28 -16.01 4.10
C ILE A 40 7.10 -14.77 3.77
N ALA A 41 8.31 -14.69 4.31
CA ALA A 41 9.19 -13.54 4.16
C ALA A 41 10.38 -13.87 3.27
N GLN A 42 10.56 -13.10 2.20
CA GLN A 42 11.67 -13.21 1.27
C GLN A 42 12.77 -12.22 1.65
N ALA A 43 14.01 -12.70 1.73
CA ALA A 43 15.17 -11.86 2.00
C ALA A 43 15.48 -10.93 0.81
N PRO A 44 15.99 -9.71 1.04
CA PRO A 44 16.46 -8.81 -0.01
C PRO A 44 17.82 -9.25 -0.55
N ARG A 45 17.90 -10.49 -1.02
CA ARG A 45 19.10 -11.14 -1.55
C ARG A 45 18.72 -11.86 -2.84
N PRO A 46 19.32 -11.49 -3.99
CA PRO A 46 19.05 -12.17 -5.26
C PRO A 46 19.31 -13.68 -5.19
N SER A 47 20.33 -14.11 -4.43
CA SER A 47 20.68 -15.51 -4.18
C SER A 47 19.59 -16.31 -3.46
N MET A 48 18.64 -15.63 -2.80
CA MET A 48 17.62 -16.25 -1.94
C MET A 48 16.19 -16.01 -2.45
N ASN A 49 16.04 -15.52 -3.68
CA ASN A 49 14.71 -15.20 -4.23
C ASN A 49 13.80 -16.43 -4.37
N ALA A 50 14.36 -17.64 -4.42
CA ALA A 50 13.58 -18.87 -4.44
C ALA A 50 13.07 -19.30 -3.05
N LEU A 51 13.46 -18.60 -1.98
CA LEU A 51 13.17 -18.97 -0.59
C LEU A 51 12.21 -17.99 0.07
N GLY A 52 11.19 -18.54 0.73
CA GLY A 52 10.30 -17.83 1.64
C GLY A 52 10.45 -18.36 3.06
N PHE A 53 11.09 -17.58 3.94
CA PHE A 53 11.26 -17.93 5.35
C PHE A 53 9.93 -17.84 6.09
N LEU A 54 9.64 -18.82 6.95
CA LEU A 54 8.45 -18.77 7.78
C LEU A 54 8.71 -17.92 9.01
N ILE A 55 7.97 -16.82 9.12
CA ILE A 55 8.06 -15.86 10.22
C ILE A 55 6.78 -15.97 11.04
N LYS A 56 6.94 -16.14 12.36
CA LYS A 56 5.84 -16.21 13.32
C LYS A 56 5.21 -14.82 13.49
N GLU A 57 4.04 -14.79 14.12
CA GLU A 57 3.32 -13.54 14.39
C GLU A 57 4.16 -12.53 15.20
N ASP A 58 4.96 -13.02 16.15
CA ASP A 58 5.86 -12.22 16.99
C ASP A 58 7.09 -11.68 16.25
N GLY A 59 7.27 -12.05 14.97
CA GLY A 59 8.40 -11.64 14.13
C GLY A 59 9.63 -12.55 14.21
N SER A 60 9.60 -13.62 15.01
CA SER A 60 10.71 -14.59 15.05
C SER A 60 10.70 -15.55 13.86
N PHE A 61 11.88 -16.05 13.51
CA PHE A 61 12.00 -17.12 12.52
C PHE A 61 11.49 -18.44 13.10
N ASP A 62 10.73 -19.18 12.32
CA ASP A 62 10.32 -20.56 12.64
C ASP A 62 11.43 -21.58 12.35
N GLY A 63 12.43 -21.18 11.56
CA GLY A 63 13.53 -22.04 11.14
C GLY A 63 13.25 -22.83 9.86
N ARG A 64 12.00 -22.88 9.41
CA ARG A 64 11.62 -23.51 8.13
C ARG A 64 11.50 -22.47 7.02
N ALA A 65 11.70 -22.91 5.78
CA ALA A 65 11.44 -22.13 4.58
C ALA A 65 10.66 -22.95 3.54
N VAL A 66 9.95 -22.23 2.67
CA VAL A 66 9.29 -22.77 1.48
C VAL A 66 10.04 -22.34 0.22
N GLY A 67 10.06 -23.22 -0.77
CA GLY A 67 10.57 -22.94 -2.10
C GLY A 67 9.50 -22.35 -3.02
N ILE A 68 9.86 -22.20 -4.30
CA ILE A 68 8.95 -21.83 -5.37
C ILE A 68 7.77 -22.83 -5.39
N GLY A 69 6.54 -22.32 -5.40
CA GLY A 69 5.32 -23.14 -5.34
C GLY A 69 4.89 -23.58 -3.94
N GLY A 70 5.58 -23.16 -2.87
CA GLY A 70 5.13 -23.34 -1.49
C GLY A 70 5.52 -24.69 -0.85
N ALA A 71 6.34 -25.50 -1.51
CA ALA A 71 6.87 -26.75 -0.96
C ALA A 71 7.96 -26.49 0.10
N TYR A 72 8.05 -27.33 1.14
CA TYR A 72 9.09 -27.19 2.15
C TYR A 72 10.47 -27.56 1.60
N MET A 73 11.47 -26.76 1.98
CA MET A 73 12.87 -27.01 1.58
C MET A 73 13.52 -28.20 2.30
N GLY A 74 12.95 -28.67 3.41
CA GLY A 74 13.50 -29.81 4.18
C GLY A 74 14.76 -29.48 5.00
N PHE A 75 15.12 -28.21 5.11
CA PHE A 75 16.26 -27.72 5.89
C PHE A 75 15.83 -26.72 6.97
N THR A 76 16.72 -26.51 7.94
CA THR A 76 16.56 -25.53 9.01
C THR A 76 17.47 -24.33 8.76
N TYR A 77 16.93 -23.13 8.97
CA TYR A 77 17.60 -21.83 8.79
C TYR A 77 17.58 -21.09 10.12
N THR A 78 18.73 -20.92 10.75
CA THR A 78 18.78 -20.40 12.13
C THR A 78 19.38 -19.00 12.14
N PRO A 79 18.67 -17.98 12.63
CA PRO A 79 19.28 -16.68 12.84
C PRO A 79 20.16 -16.68 14.09
N ASN A 80 21.27 -15.96 14.03
CA ASN A 80 22.17 -15.68 15.13
C ASN A 80 22.30 -14.14 15.31
N PRO A 81 21.79 -13.57 16.41
CA PRO A 81 21.18 -14.25 17.55
C PRO A 81 19.76 -14.76 17.24
N SER A 82 19.38 -15.88 17.86
CA SER A 82 18.03 -16.46 17.70
C SER A 82 16.90 -15.59 18.27
N SER A 83 17.27 -14.56 19.04
CA SER A 83 16.36 -13.55 19.58
C SER A 83 15.94 -12.48 18.57
N ILE A 84 16.50 -12.44 17.36
CA ILE A 84 16.13 -11.44 16.34
C ILE A 84 14.61 -11.41 16.09
N ARG A 85 14.06 -10.22 15.86
CA ARG A 85 12.66 -10.05 15.45
C ARG A 85 12.54 -9.21 14.19
N LEU A 86 11.72 -9.68 13.26
CA LEU A 86 11.27 -8.88 12.13
C LEU A 86 10.05 -8.07 12.56
N LYS A 87 10.22 -6.75 12.67
CA LYS A 87 9.12 -5.81 12.87
C LYS A 87 8.34 -5.66 11.58
N SER A 88 7.02 -5.81 11.67
CA SER A 88 6.14 -5.50 10.54
C SER A 88 6.16 -3.99 10.29
N GLU A 89 6.29 -3.60 9.04
CA GLU A 89 6.21 -2.22 8.59
C GLU A 89 5.24 -2.20 7.42
N THR A 90 4.16 -1.43 7.54
CA THR A 90 3.24 -1.22 6.43
C THR A 90 3.94 -0.31 5.43
N SER A 91 4.38 -0.87 4.31
CA SER A 91 4.85 -0.06 3.19
C SER A 91 3.66 0.27 2.30
N THR A 92 3.22 1.53 2.33
CA THR A 92 2.32 2.05 1.31
C THR A 92 3.16 2.30 0.07
N THR A 93 3.19 1.34 -0.85
CA THR A 93 3.67 1.63 -2.21
C THR A 93 2.54 2.35 -2.93
N VAL A 94 2.74 3.63 -3.23
CA VAL A 94 1.86 4.35 -4.15
C VAL A 94 2.00 3.65 -5.50
N LEU A 95 0.92 3.05 -6.00
CA LEU A 95 0.90 2.46 -7.35
C LEU A 95 0.94 3.61 -8.36
N SER A 96 2.14 4.08 -8.69
CA SER A 96 2.35 5.17 -9.66
C SER A 96 2.11 4.73 -11.11
N ASP A 97 2.20 3.42 -11.39
CA ASP A 97 2.07 2.84 -12.74
C ASP A 97 0.66 2.39 -13.10
N SER A 98 -0.26 2.33 -12.12
CA SER A 98 -1.67 2.16 -12.43
C SER A 98 -2.21 3.53 -12.83
N GLY A 99 -2.82 3.64 -14.02
CA GLY A 99 -3.35 4.88 -14.60
C GLY A 99 -4.51 5.54 -13.85
N PHE A 100 -4.50 5.51 -12.52
CA PHE A 100 -5.44 6.23 -11.67
C PHE A 100 -5.02 7.69 -11.58
N THR A 101 -5.97 8.57 -11.83
CA THR A 101 -5.80 10.01 -11.61
C THR A 101 -6.11 10.29 -10.15
N ASN A 102 -5.13 10.80 -9.40
CA ASN A 102 -5.38 11.29 -8.04
C ASN A 102 -5.94 12.70 -8.11
N TYR A 103 -7.20 12.90 -7.73
CA TYR A 103 -7.84 14.22 -7.77
C TYR A 103 -8.86 14.41 -6.66
N GLU A 104 -9.21 15.67 -6.43
CA GLU A 104 -10.34 16.08 -5.59
C GLU A 104 -11.19 17.15 -6.28
N ILE A 105 -12.49 17.17 -5.98
CA ILE A 105 -13.42 18.25 -6.31
C ILE A 105 -13.91 18.84 -4.98
N VAL A 106 -13.43 20.04 -4.66
CA VAL A 106 -13.71 20.73 -3.40
C VAL A 106 -14.87 21.69 -3.60
N TYR A 107 -15.94 21.53 -2.83
CA TYR A 107 -17.02 22.52 -2.79
C TYR A 107 -16.54 23.80 -2.09
N THR A 108 -16.65 24.95 -2.76
CA THR A 108 -16.19 26.24 -2.23
C THR A 108 -17.32 27.18 -1.82
N GLY A 109 -18.58 26.81 -2.11
CA GLY A 109 -19.77 27.53 -1.66
C GLY A 109 -20.85 27.64 -2.73
N ALA A 110 -21.93 28.34 -2.39
CA ALA A 110 -22.98 28.71 -3.33
C ALA A 110 -23.54 30.10 -3.02
N SER A 111 -23.60 30.94 -4.04
CA SER A 111 -24.22 32.27 -4.04
C SER A 111 -25.65 32.22 -4.57
N SER A 112 -26.33 33.35 -4.66
CA SER A 112 -27.65 33.47 -5.32
C SER A 112 -27.71 32.81 -6.69
N ASP A 113 -26.61 32.88 -7.44
CA ASP A 113 -26.60 32.57 -8.87
C ASP A 113 -25.76 31.34 -9.22
N ALA A 114 -24.81 30.98 -8.35
CA ALA A 114 -23.84 29.94 -8.66
C ALA A 114 -23.54 28.98 -7.51
N ILE A 115 -23.16 27.76 -7.91
CA ILE A 115 -22.43 26.79 -7.10
C ILE A 115 -20.98 26.83 -7.58
N THR A 116 -20.03 27.00 -6.66
CA THR A 116 -18.60 27.06 -6.96
C THR A 116 -17.86 25.86 -6.37
N MET A 117 -16.92 25.33 -7.14
CA MET A 117 -16.06 24.23 -6.74
C MET A 117 -14.64 24.46 -7.26
N MET A 118 -13.69 23.72 -6.72
CA MET A 118 -12.31 23.69 -7.16
C MET A 118 -11.89 22.25 -7.43
N TYR A 119 -11.50 21.97 -8.67
CA TYR A 119 -10.84 20.73 -9.03
C TYR A 119 -9.34 20.84 -8.75
N ARG A 120 -8.74 19.79 -8.17
CA ARG A 120 -7.29 19.66 -7.99
C ARG A 120 -6.84 18.26 -8.40
N GLU A 121 -5.82 18.20 -9.25
CA GLU A 121 -5.21 16.94 -9.71
C GLU A 121 -3.74 16.86 -9.27
N PHE A 122 -3.36 15.73 -8.70
CA PHE A 122 -2.04 15.49 -8.13
C PHE A 122 -1.23 14.57 -9.03
N THR A 123 0.06 14.91 -9.21
CA THR A 123 1.00 14.04 -9.91
C THR A 123 1.34 12.82 -9.06
N PRO A 124 1.47 11.62 -9.65
CA PRO A 124 1.79 10.38 -8.92
C PRO A 124 3.04 10.45 -8.04
N ASP A 125 4.06 11.20 -8.46
CA ASP A 125 5.41 11.10 -7.91
C ASP A 125 5.67 11.84 -6.60
N ASN A 126 4.64 12.37 -5.90
CA ASN A 126 4.79 13.09 -4.63
C ASN A 126 5.83 14.25 -4.66
N MET A 127 6.28 14.65 -5.87
CA MET A 127 7.15 15.79 -6.07
C MET A 127 6.34 17.06 -5.83
N ALA A 128 6.97 18.06 -5.23
CA ALA A 128 6.38 19.37 -4.91
C ALA A 128 6.08 20.21 -6.16
N ARG A 129 5.37 19.65 -7.15
CA ARG A 129 4.76 20.39 -8.25
C ARG A 129 3.40 20.90 -7.78
N PRO A 130 3.02 22.13 -8.15
CA PRO A 130 1.66 22.60 -7.93
C PRO A 130 0.67 21.62 -8.56
N ALA A 131 -0.38 21.24 -7.81
CA ALA A 131 -1.50 20.50 -8.37
C ALA A 131 -2.09 21.28 -9.55
N PHE A 132 -2.51 20.59 -10.61
CA PHE A 132 -3.31 21.25 -11.64
C PHE A 132 -4.64 21.65 -11.01
N THR A 133 -4.99 22.93 -11.06
CA THR A 133 -6.22 23.45 -10.43
C THR A 133 -7.14 24.08 -11.45
N GLN A 134 -8.44 23.86 -11.28
CA GLN A 134 -9.48 24.48 -12.10
C GLN A 134 -10.67 24.87 -11.23
N ASN A 135 -11.08 26.14 -11.30
CA ASN A 135 -12.32 26.60 -10.69
C ASN A 135 -13.50 26.19 -11.57
N LEU A 136 -14.50 25.58 -10.96
CA LEU A 136 -15.72 25.13 -11.62
C LEU A 136 -16.90 25.94 -11.09
N THR A 137 -17.73 26.43 -12.01
CA THR A 137 -18.91 27.24 -11.69
C THR A 137 -20.12 26.66 -12.40
N TYR A 138 -21.17 26.40 -11.64
CA TYR A 138 -22.46 25.90 -12.13
C TYR A 138 -23.58 26.85 -11.70
N ALA A 139 -24.70 26.87 -12.42
CA ALA A 139 -25.85 27.65 -12.00
C ALA A 139 -26.41 27.14 -10.66
N ARG A 140 -26.94 28.03 -9.80
CA ARG A 140 -27.45 27.67 -8.46
C ARG A 140 -28.51 26.57 -8.47
N ASN A 141 -29.32 26.50 -9.53
CA ASN A 141 -30.40 25.52 -9.70
C ASN A 141 -29.96 24.26 -10.49
N SER A 142 -28.66 24.07 -10.73
CA SER A 142 -28.16 22.89 -11.44
C SER A 142 -28.49 21.63 -10.65
N GLN A 143 -29.24 20.72 -11.27
CA GLN A 143 -29.54 19.41 -10.68
C GLN A 143 -28.32 18.50 -10.63
N TYR A 144 -27.36 18.72 -11.54
CA TYR A 144 -26.16 17.91 -11.66
C TYR A 144 -24.93 18.79 -11.80
N ILE A 145 -23.86 18.36 -11.15
CA ILE A 145 -22.50 18.81 -11.36
C ILE A 145 -21.81 17.70 -12.14
N ARG A 146 -21.50 17.96 -13.41
CA ARG A 146 -20.75 17.03 -14.26
C ARG A 146 -19.39 17.63 -14.58
N PHE A 147 -18.35 16.88 -14.25
CA PHE A 147 -16.97 17.25 -14.54
C PHE A 147 -16.20 15.98 -14.91
N ARG A 148 -15.72 15.93 -16.16
CA ARG A 148 -15.12 14.71 -16.74
C ARG A 148 -16.08 13.51 -16.55
N ASP A 149 -15.60 12.42 -15.96
CA ASP A 149 -16.35 11.19 -15.73
C ASP A 149 -17.19 11.22 -14.44
N VAL A 150 -17.01 12.25 -13.61
CA VAL A 150 -17.77 12.43 -12.38
C VAL A 150 -19.14 13.07 -12.67
N ARG A 151 -20.19 12.47 -12.11
CA ARG A 151 -21.55 13.01 -12.11
C ARG A 151 -22.09 13.02 -10.69
N ILE A 152 -22.37 14.21 -10.18
CA ILE A 152 -22.91 14.43 -8.85
C ILE A 152 -24.31 15.02 -8.99
N LYS A 153 -25.30 14.36 -8.39
CA LYS A 153 -26.65 14.91 -8.25
C LYS A 153 -26.71 15.80 -7.01
N VAL A 154 -27.15 17.05 -7.21
CA VAL A 154 -27.31 18.03 -6.14
C VAL A 154 -28.67 17.85 -5.47
N ILE A 155 -28.67 17.62 -4.16
CA ILE A 155 -29.88 17.57 -3.34
C ILE A 155 -30.13 18.92 -2.67
N GLU A 156 -29.06 19.55 -2.17
CA GLU A 156 -29.10 20.89 -1.58
C GLU A 156 -27.71 21.53 -1.68
N ALA A 157 -27.64 22.81 -2.03
CA ALA A 157 -26.41 23.58 -2.01
C ALA A 157 -26.65 24.92 -1.31
N SER A 158 -25.83 25.24 -0.32
CA SER A 158 -25.79 26.52 0.41
C SER A 158 -24.34 26.95 0.61
N ASN A 159 -24.09 28.18 1.05
CA ASN A 159 -22.72 28.60 1.30
C ASN A 159 -21.99 27.75 2.36
N GLU A 160 -22.73 27.04 3.22
CA GLU A 160 -22.18 26.26 4.34
C GLU A 160 -22.15 24.75 4.06
N GLN A 161 -23.02 24.24 3.17
CA GLN A 161 -23.12 22.80 2.94
C GLN A 161 -23.54 22.45 1.51
N LEU A 162 -23.11 21.26 1.07
CA LEU A 162 -23.58 20.59 -0.12
C LEU A 162 -24.08 19.19 0.28
N ARG A 163 -25.37 18.91 0.06
CA ARG A 163 -25.94 17.57 0.13
C ARG A 163 -26.07 17.01 -1.28
N TYR A 164 -25.51 15.84 -1.51
CA TYR A 164 -25.37 15.29 -2.86
C TYR A 164 -25.37 13.76 -2.89
N ILE A 165 -25.53 13.21 -4.10
CA ILE A 165 -25.34 11.79 -4.42
C ILE A 165 -24.33 11.72 -5.56
N VAL A 166 -23.32 10.87 -5.43
CA VAL A 166 -22.42 10.56 -6.55
C VAL A 166 -23.10 9.48 -7.39
N GLU A 167 -23.44 9.81 -8.64
CA GLU A 167 -24.07 8.88 -9.59
C GLU A 167 -23.05 8.21 -10.52
N ALA A 168 -21.90 8.84 -10.73
CA ALA A 168 -20.76 8.26 -11.43
C ALA A 168 -19.47 8.92 -10.93
N ASP A 169 -18.41 8.14 -10.79
CA ASP A 169 -17.08 8.59 -10.35
C ASP A 169 -15.96 8.24 -11.33
N GLY A 170 -16.30 7.67 -12.50
CA GLY A 170 -15.33 7.24 -13.51
C GLY A 170 -14.77 5.83 -13.30
N HIS A 171 -15.26 5.08 -12.30
CA HIS A 171 -14.92 3.68 -12.09
C HIS A 171 -16.21 2.83 -12.00
N ASN A 172 -16.36 1.85 -12.90
CA ASN A 172 -17.42 0.84 -12.87
C ASN A 172 -16.98 -0.37 -12.05
#